data_AF-A0A353M1C5-F1
#
_entry.id   AF-A0A353M1C5-F1
#
_cell.length_a   1.000
_cell.length_b   1.000
_cell.length_c   1.000
_cell.angle_alpha   90.00
_cell.angle_beta   90.00
_cell.angle_gamma   90.00
#
_symmetry.space_group_name_H-M   'P 1'
#
loop_
_entity.id
_entity.type
_entity.pdbx_description
1 polymer ?
#
loop_
_entity_poly.entity_id
_entity_poly.type
_entity_poly.pdbx_seq_one_letter_code
_entity_poly.pdbx_strand_id
1 'polypeptide(L)'
;LQGHFCLAELTERVENRPLPTAKVVDMREQFEQGNRSMFSTELHQALGKLVGTEDQAIVLLNRRGFSRFVLCRECGEVLECPNCQVSLTYHQGDARLHCHYCLHREPLPEKCPRCASRFLRQFGVGTEQVQQVLSKDFPELKAVRLDADTTRRKGAHSAILKQFGSGKAQVLIGTQMVAKGLDFPHVTLVGVLSADLSLNFPDIRSSERTFQLLTQVAGRSGRGEKEGQVIIQSYDPTHFAIVAAQNHDYLSFYRQEISFRRSLGYPPFRQLTRVLTSGPRKQTEEGMRSIYAYLLEKGLSAQDILGPAPAPIGRIQGRYRWQVLVKSDQSVAEICRDLPPLPPEVQVTVDIDPLFML
;
A
#
# COMPACT_ATOMS: atom_id res chain seq x y z
N LEU A 1 -9.52 23.99 -11.45
CA LEU A 1 -10.62 24.43 -10.55
C LEU A 1 -11.72 25.08 -11.39
N GLN A 2 -12.35 24.33 -12.29
CA GLN A 2 -13.61 24.71 -12.92
C GLN A 2 -14.57 23.57 -12.60
N GLY A 3 -15.55 23.82 -11.74
CA GLY A 3 -16.46 22.79 -11.22
C GLY A 3 -17.39 23.34 -10.13
N HIS A 4 -18.30 22.48 -9.66
CA HIS A 4 -19.34 22.78 -8.67
C HIS A 4 -18.84 23.04 -7.23
N PHE A 5 -17.52 22.98 -6.99
CA PHE A 5 -16.91 23.14 -5.67
C PHE A 5 -15.94 24.33 -5.66
N CYS A 6 -15.99 25.10 -4.57
CA CYS A 6 -15.01 26.14 -4.27
C CYS A 6 -13.92 25.57 -3.35
N LEU A 7 -12.66 25.93 -3.60
CA LEU A 7 -11.54 25.59 -2.72
C LEU A 7 -11.39 26.67 -1.66
N ALA A 8 -11.43 26.27 -0.39
CA ALA A 8 -11.07 27.11 0.74
C ALA A 8 -9.81 26.52 1.39
N GLU A 9 -8.75 27.32 1.47
CA GLU A 9 -7.44 26.86 1.96
C GLU A 9 -7.19 27.39 3.38
N LEU A 10 -6.67 26.52 4.24
CA LEU A 10 -6.12 26.88 5.55
C LEU A 10 -4.62 26.63 5.50
N THR A 11 -3.85 27.68 5.23
CA THR A 11 -2.39 27.61 5.00
C THR A 11 -1.58 27.59 6.29
N GLU A 12 -2.21 27.92 7.42
CA GLU A 12 -1.57 28.02 8.72
C GLU A 12 -2.00 26.88 9.65
N ARG A 13 -1.04 26.36 10.41
CA ARG A 13 -1.30 25.33 11.40
C ARG A 13 -1.75 25.98 12.71
N VAL A 14 -2.58 25.26 13.47
CA VAL A 14 -2.99 25.68 14.83
C VAL A 14 -1.74 26.05 15.64
N GLU A 15 -1.76 27.24 16.24
CA GLU A 15 -0.66 27.83 17.03
C GLU A 15 0.66 28.03 16.26
N ASN A 16 0.64 28.13 14.92
CA ASN A 16 1.84 28.34 14.09
C ASN A 16 2.96 27.31 14.33
N ARG A 17 2.60 26.11 14.77
CA ARG A 17 3.57 25.04 15.05
C ARG A 17 4.21 24.55 13.74
N PRO A 18 5.53 24.35 13.68
CA PRO A 18 6.20 23.87 12.48
C PRO A 18 5.75 22.44 12.14
N LEU A 19 5.76 22.09 10.85
CA LEU A 19 5.59 20.70 10.43
C LEU A 19 6.80 19.87 10.88
N PRO A 20 6.61 18.60 11.25
CA PRO A 20 7.72 17.76 11.68
C PRO A 20 8.67 17.49 10.52
N THR A 21 9.96 17.49 10.82
CA THR A 21 11.01 17.25 9.82
C THR A 21 10.98 15.78 9.41
N ALA A 22 10.70 15.52 8.14
CA ALA A 22 10.73 14.19 7.57
C ALA A 22 12.05 13.93 6.83
N LYS A 23 12.71 12.83 7.20
CA LYS A 23 13.89 12.32 6.51
C LYS A 23 13.55 10.99 5.83
N VAL A 24 13.79 10.91 4.52
CA VAL A 24 13.75 9.65 3.80
C VAL A 24 15.13 8.98 3.91
N VAL A 25 15.14 7.68 4.20
CA VAL A 25 16.35 6.86 4.28
C VAL A 25 16.27 5.79 3.20
N ASP A 26 17.28 5.75 2.33
CA ASP A 26 17.44 4.69 1.34
C ASP A 26 17.92 3.41 2.01
N MET A 27 17.07 2.39 2.02
CA MET A 27 17.40 1.10 2.62
C MET A 27 18.40 0.29 1.78
N ARG A 28 18.64 0.66 0.52
CA ARG A 28 19.69 0.09 -0.33
C ARG A 28 21.07 0.55 0.12
N GLU A 29 21.24 1.84 0.36
CA GLU A 29 22.50 2.39 0.90
C GLU A 29 22.81 1.80 2.28
N GLN A 30 21.79 1.68 3.15
CA GLN A 30 21.94 1.00 4.44
C GLN A 30 22.44 -0.44 4.25
N PHE A 31 21.92 -1.14 3.25
CA PHE A 31 22.33 -2.49 2.94
C PHE A 31 23.79 -2.55 2.42
N GLU A 32 24.19 -1.65 1.54
CA GLU A 32 25.57 -1.54 1.05
C GLU A 32 26.56 -1.26 2.20
N GLN A 33 26.16 -0.42 3.15
CA GLN A 33 26.91 -0.12 4.38
C GLN A 33 26.91 -1.27 5.41
N GLY A 34 26.31 -2.42 5.08
CA GLY A 34 26.33 -3.62 5.91
C GLY A 34 25.16 -3.75 6.89
N ASN A 35 24.22 -2.80 6.95
CA ASN A 35 23.04 -2.91 7.79
C ASN A 35 22.09 -4.01 7.25
N ARG A 36 21.89 -5.06 8.05
CA ARG A 36 21.00 -6.18 7.72
C ARG A 36 19.66 -6.13 8.47
N SER A 37 19.47 -5.18 9.39
CA SER A 37 18.23 -4.99 10.16
C SER A 37 17.07 -4.52 9.27
N MET A 38 15.86 -4.55 9.83
CA MET A 38 14.68 -3.90 9.25
C MET A 38 14.64 -2.40 9.56
N PHE A 39 15.35 -1.97 10.60
CA PHE A 39 15.52 -0.57 10.93
C PHE A 39 16.79 -0.04 10.25
N SER A 40 16.68 1.12 9.63
CA SER A 40 17.80 1.97 9.28
C SER A 40 18.57 2.32 10.54
N THR A 41 19.85 2.62 10.39
CA THR A 41 20.71 3.09 11.48
C THR A 41 20.09 4.30 12.17
N GLU A 42 19.54 5.24 11.40
CA GLU A 42 18.86 6.42 11.92
C GLU A 42 17.61 6.09 12.73
N LEU A 43 16.72 5.23 12.22
CA LEU A 43 15.52 4.85 12.96
C LEU A 43 15.88 4.07 14.24
N HIS A 44 16.86 3.17 14.16
CA HIS A 44 17.34 2.42 15.31
C HIS A 44 17.91 3.36 16.39
N GLN A 45 18.76 4.32 16.01
CA GLN A 45 19.29 5.32 16.95
C GLN A 45 18.19 6.20 17.54
N ALA A 46 17.23 6.64 16.71
CA ALA A 46 16.10 7.45 17.18
C ALA A 46 15.24 6.67 18.17
N LEU A 47 14.94 5.40 17.92
CA LEU A 47 14.25 4.51 18.86
C LEU A 47 15.02 4.36 20.18
N GLY A 48 16.34 4.17 20.12
CA GLY A 48 17.17 4.06 21.32
C GLY A 48 17.16 5.31 22.20
N LYS A 49 17.00 6.50 21.61
CA LYS A 49 16.89 7.77 22.38
C LYS A 49 15.61 7.88 23.20
N LEU A 50 14.59 7.06 22.95
CA LEU A 50 13.38 7.03 23.78
C LEU A 50 13.61 6.34 25.13
N VAL A 51 14.64 5.48 25.23
CA VAL A 51 14.95 4.75 26.46
C VAL A 51 15.26 5.74 27.58
N GLY A 52 14.59 5.59 28.73
CA GLY A 52 14.74 6.48 29.88
C GLY A 52 14.01 7.82 29.77
N THR A 53 13.20 8.02 28.73
CA THR A 53 12.37 9.23 28.54
C THR A 53 10.87 8.89 28.60
N GLU A 54 10.02 9.91 28.71
CA GLU A 54 8.56 9.78 28.54
C GLU A 54 8.13 9.90 27.07
N ASP A 55 9.08 10.06 26.16
CA ASP A 55 8.80 10.24 24.74
C ASP A 55 8.35 8.92 24.10
N GLN A 56 7.46 9.06 23.13
CA GLN A 56 6.79 7.93 22.47
C GLN A 56 7.02 7.93 20.96
N ALA A 57 6.99 6.74 20.38
CA ALA A 57 7.11 6.53 18.95
C ALA A 57 5.89 5.83 18.36
N ILE A 58 5.56 6.18 17.12
CA ILE A 58 4.68 5.40 16.26
C ILE A 58 5.54 4.73 15.18
N VAL A 59 5.46 3.41 15.06
CA VAL A 59 6.09 2.66 13.98
C VAL A 59 5.00 2.15 13.04
N LEU A 60 4.92 2.79 11.87
CA LEU A 60 4.00 2.41 10.82
C LEU A 60 4.65 1.37 9.91
N LEU A 61 4.00 0.23 9.79
CA LEU A 61 4.24 -0.72 8.72
C LEU A 61 3.25 -0.44 7.59
N ASN A 62 3.74 -0.01 6.43
CA ASN A 62 2.91 0.27 5.26
C ASN A 62 2.42 -1.03 4.58
N ARG A 63 1.57 -1.77 5.27
CA ARG A 63 0.99 -3.03 4.80
C ARG A 63 -0.52 -2.88 4.65
N ARG A 64 -1.03 -3.07 3.43
CA ARG A 64 -2.46 -3.23 3.13
C ARG A 64 -2.63 -4.45 2.24
N GLY A 65 -3.55 -5.35 2.59
CA GLY A 65 -3.86 -6.51 1.74
C GLY A 65 -2.75 -7.58 1.70
N PHE A 66 -3.13 -8.79 1.31
CA PHE A 66 -2.24 -9.95 1.25
C PHE A 66 -1.30 -9.86 0.03
N SER A 67 0.01 -9.71 0.25
CA SER A 67 1.04 -10.41 -0.54
C SER A 67 2.42 -10.30 0.13
N ARG A 68 3.06 -11.45 0.36
CA ARG A 68 4.49 -11.55 0.67
C ARG A 68 5.24 -11.49 -0.65
N PHE A 69 5.79 -10.36 -1.04
CA PHE A 69 6.53 -10.25 -2.31
C PHE A 69 8.03 -10.36 -2.06
N VAL A 70 8.82 -10.49 -3.12
CA VAL A 70 10.28 -10.58 -3.02
C VAL A 70 10.92 -9.34 -3.60
N LEU A 71 11.86 -8.77 -2.85
CA LEU A 71 12.64 -7.59 -3.23
C LEU A 71 14.14 -7.84 -3.02
N CYS A 72 14.96 -7.31 -3.93
CA CYS A 72 16.41 -7.25 -3.80
C CYS A 72 16.80 -6.12 -2.86
N ARG A 73 17.49 -6.44 -1.77
CA ARG A 73 17.93 -5.43 -0.79
C ARG A 73 19.02 -4.49 -1.29
N GLU A 74 19.72 -4.88 -2.35
CA GLU A 74 20.87 -4.13 -2.87
C GLU A 74 20.42 -3.09 -3.90
N CYS A 75 19.60 -3.46 -4.89
CA CYS A 75 19.15 -2.51 -5.91
C CYS A 75 17.69 -2.05 -5.76
N GLY A 76 16.91 -2.65 -4.85
CA GLY A 76 15.48 -2.35 -4.67
C GLY A 76 14.54 -3.07 -5.64
N GLU A 77 15.07 -3.90 -6.54
CA GLU A 77 14.26 -4.59 -7.56
C GLU A 77 13.21 -5.51 -6.93
N VAL A 78 11.95 -5.31 -7.30
CA VAL A 78 10.84 -6.22 -6.98
C VAL A 78 10.76 -7.29 -8.05
N LEU A 79 10.65 -8.57 -7.65
CA LEU A 79 10.47 -9.64 -8.62
C LEU A 79 9.03 -9.61 -9.15
N GLU A 80 8.88 -9.24 -10.40
CA GLU A 80 7.60 -9.12 -11.09
C GLU A 80 7.33 -10.30 -12.02
N CYS A 81 6.06 -10.58 -12.25
CA CYS A 81 5.64 -11.58 -13.20
C CYS A 81 5.88 -11.09 -14.64
N PRO A 82 6.57 -11.86 -15.51
CA PRO A 82 6.80 -11.46 -16.90
C PRO A 82 5.52 -11.31 -17.72
N ASN A 83 4.43 -11.99 -17.30
CA ASN A 83 3.16 -11.97 -18.02
C ASN A 83 2.19 -10.88 -17.54
N CYS A 84 2.41 -10.36 -16.32
CA CYS A 84 1.44 -9.49 -15.66
C CYS A 84 2.02 -8.19 -15.13
N GLN A 85 3.35 -8.06 -15.04
CA GLN A 85 4.04 -6.90 -14.44
C GLN A 85 3.48 -6.57 -13.05
N VAL A 86 3.22 -7.63 -12.29
CA VAL A 86 2.78 -7.56 -10.89
C VAL A 86 3.75 -8.33 -10.02
N SER A 87 3.94 -7.88 -8.78
CA SER A 87 4.85 -8.50 -7.84
C SER A 87 4.53 -9.96 -7.59
N LEU A 88 5.53 -10.83 -7.75
CA LEU A 88 5.45 -12.25 -7.45
C LEU A 88 5.46 -12.46 -5.93
N THR A 89 4.68 -13.45 -5.47
CA THR A 89 4.60 -13.81 -4.06
C THR A 89 5.39 -15.09 -3.80
N TYR A 90 6.26 -15.10 -2.79
CA TYR A 90 7.00 -16.31 -2.43
C TYR A 90 6.16 -17.24 -1.54
N HIS A 91 6.11 -18.51 -1.93
CA HIS A 91 5.47 -19.57 -1.16
C HIS A 91 6.53 -20.44 -0.49
N GLN A 92 6.51 -20.48 0.84
CA GLN A 92 7.43 -21.32 1.62
C GLN A 92 7.16 -22.82 1.46
N GLY A 93 5.91 -23.21 1.19
CA GLY A 93 5.52 -24.62 1.08
C GLY A 93 6.14 -25.35 -0.10
N ASP A 94 6.30 -24.68 -1.24
CA ASP A 94 6.93 -25.24 -2.45
C ASP A 94 8.14 -24.44 -2.95
N ALA A 95 8.63 -23.49 -2.15
CA ALA A 95 9.83 -22.69 -2.38
C ALA A 95 9.86 -21.94 -3.73
N ARG A 96 8.70 -21.47 -4.22
CA ARG A 96 8.57 -20.82 -5.54
C ARG A 96 7.93 -19.45 -5.47
N LEU A 97 8.24 -18.64 -6.47
CA LEU A 97 7.61 -17.37 -6.76
C LEU A 97 6.35 -17.61 -7.57
N HIS A 98 5.22 -17.19 -7.03
CA HIS A 98 3.93 -17.37 -7.66
C HIS A 98 3.38 -16.02 -8.07
N CYS A 99 3.07 -15.90 -9.35
CA CYS A 99 2.07 -14.95 -9.79
C CYS A 99 0.71 -15.56 -9.48
N HIS A 100 0.01 -15.01 -8.51
CA HIS A 100 -1.36 -15.45 -8.19
C HIS A 100 -2.39 -15.07 -9.26
N TYR A 101 -1.99 -14.27 -10.24
CA TYR A 101 -2.83 -13.70 -11.27
C TYR A 101 -2.88 -14.61 -12.51
N CYS A 102 -1.75 -14.76 -13.21
CA CYS A 102 -1.66 -15.66 -14.37
C CYS A 102 -1.23 -17.10 -14.02
N LEU A 103 -1.07 -17.41 -12.72
CA LEU A 103 -0.56 -18.69 -12.23
C LEU A 103 0.87 -19.02 -12.71
N HIS A 104 1.59 -18.03 -13.24
CA HIS A 104 3.02 -18.15 -13.53
C HIS A 104 3.75 -18.55 -12.26
N ARG A 105 4.60 -19.57 -12.37
CA ARG A 105 5.42 -20.07 -11.28
C ARG A 105 6.84 -20.14 -11.76
N GLU A 106 7.72 -19.52 -11.00
CA GLU A 106 9.15 -19.59 -11.25
C GLU A 106 9.87 -19.91 -9.94
N PRO A 107 11.03 -20.59 -10.00
CA PRO A 107 11.87 -20.69 -8.82
C PRO A 107 12.28 -19.28 -8.37
N LEU A 108 12.47 -19.10 -7.05
CA LEU A 108 13.16 -17.91 -6.57
C LEU A 108 14.58 -17.93 -7.15
N PRO A 109 15.00 -16.96 -7.97
CA PRO A 109 16.35 -16.96 -8.52
C PRO A 109 17.36 -16.81 -7.38
N GLU A 110 18.54 -17.41 -7.51
CA GLU A 110 19.61 -17.28 -6.50
C GLU A 110 20.20 -15.86 -6.45
N LYS A 111 20.01 -15.10 -7.53
CA LYS A 111 20.55 -13.76 -7.74
C LYS A 111 19.48 -12.86 -8.32
N CYS A 112 19.52 -11.58 -7.94
CA CYS A 112 18.65 -10.55 -8.49
C CYS A 112 18.87 -10.43 -10.01
N PRO A 113 17.81 -10.43 -10.82
CA PRO A 113 17.94 -10.32 -12.28
C PRO A 113 18.51 -8.97 -12.74
N ARG A 114 18.38 -7.92 -11.92
CA ARG A 114 18.84 -6.57 -12.23
C ARG A 114 20.30 -6.30 -11.83
N CYS A 115 20.72 -6.70 -10.63
CA CYS A 115 22.07 -6.39 -10.11
C CYS A 115 22.92 -7.62 -9.75
N ALA A 116 22.44 -8.83 -10.02
CA ALA A 116 23.10 -10.10 -9.68
C ALA A 116 23.36 -10.36 -8.18
N SER A 117 22.83 -9.51 -7.29
CA SER A 117 22.90 -9.65 -5.84
C SER A 117 22.21 -10.93 -5.33
N ARG A 118 22.81 -11.62 -4.36
CA ARG A 118 22.19 -12.79 -3.71
C ARG A 118 21.16 -12.42 -2.64
N PHE A 119 20.94 -11.13 -2.39
CA PHE A 119 20.17 -10.64 -1.26
C PHE A 119 18.70 -10.38 -1.60
N LEU A 120 18.06 -11.41 -2.16
CA LEU A 120 16.61 -11.43 -2.38
C LEU A 120 15.92 -11.79 -1.06
N ARG A 121 15.04 -10.91 -0.58
CA ARG A 121 14.33 -11.08 0.68
C ARG A 121 12.83 -11.03 0.46
N GLN A 122 12.13 -11.93 1.15
CA GLN A 122 10.68 -11.90 1.24
C GLN A 122 10.27 -10.73 2.13
N PHE A 123 9.59 -9.75 1.54
CA PHE A 123 9.00 -8.65 2.27
C PHE A 123 7.54 -8.98 2.62
N GLY A 124 7.30 -8.96 3.92
CA GLY A 124 6.06 -9.38 4.58
C GLY A 124 6.21 -9.36 6.10
N VAL A 125 7.09 -8.48 6.62
CA VAL A 125 7.34 -8.31 8.04
C VAL A 125 6.01 -7.98 8.71
N GLY A 126 5.51 -8.87 9.56
CA GLY A 126 4.31 -8.59 10.34
C GLY A 126 4.62 -7.55 11.41
N THR A 127 3.59 -6.85 11.90
CA THR A 127 3.67 -6.05 13.13
C THR A 127 4.25 -6.87 14.30
N GLU A 128 4.03 -8.19 14.31
CA GLU A 128 4.65 -9.16 15.22
C GLU A 128 6.17 -9.19 15.14
N GLN A 129 6.70 -9.27 13.92
CA GLN A 129 8.14 -9.36 13.71
C GLN A 129 8.82 -8.03 14.04
N VAL A 130 8.16 -6.90 13.75
CA VAL A 130 8.63 -5.58 14.22
C VAL A 130 8.69 -5.53 15.74
N GLN A 131 7.65 -6.01 16.42
CA GLN A 131 7.62 -6.07 17.89
C GLN A 131 8.73 -6.96 18.45
N GLN A 132 8.95 -8.14 17.88
CA GLN A 132 10.01 -9.07 18.30
C GLN A 132 11.40 -8.46 18.15
N VAL A 133 11.69 -7.81 17.02
CA VAL A 133 12.99 -7.15 16.80
C VAL A 133 13.15 -5.97 17.76
N LEU A 134 12.13 -5.15 17.95
CA LEU A 134 12.18 -4.02 18.86
C LEU A 134 12.41 -4.47 20.32
N SER A 135 11.70 -5.51 20.78
CA SER A 135 11.91 -6.06 22.13
C SER A 135 13.28 -6.73 22.31
N LYS A 136 13.90 -7.22 21.24
CA LYS A 136 15.26 -7.77 21.27
C LYS A 136 16.31 -6.66 21.35
N ASP A 137 16.16 -5.64 20.50
CA ASP A 137 17.14 -4.55 20.37
C ASP A 137 17.02 -3.56 21.54
N PHE A 138 15.81 -3.36 22.08
CA PHE A 138 15.51 -2.46 23.20
C PHE A 138 14.55 -3.12 24.21
N PRO A 139 15.06 -3.98 25.12
CA PRO A 139 14.25 -4.67 26.12
C PRO A 139 13.43 -3.74 27.05
N GLU A 140 13.88 -2.50 27.24
CA GLU A 140 13.27 -1.48 28.09
C GLU A 140 12.05 -0.82 27.43
N LEU A 141 12.00 -0.80 26.09
CA LEU A 141 10.90 -0.16 25.36
C LEU A 141 9.67 -1.07 25.31
N LYS A 142 8.60 -0.63 25.97
CA LYS A 142 7.31 -1.32 25.91
C LYS A 142 6.58 -0.99 24.61
N ALA A 143 6.47 -1.98 23.73
CA ALA A 143 5.73 -1.87 22.48
C ALA A 143 4.36 -2.56 22.52
N VAL A 144 3.36 -1.91 21.94
CA VAL A 144 2.02 -2.46 21.70
C VAL A 144 1.69 -2.46 20.22
N ARG A 145 0.87 -3.41 19.78
CA ARG A 145 0.44 -3.54 18.38
C ARG A 145 -1.00 -3.06 18.22
N LEU A 146 -1.25 -2.32 17.13
CA LEU A 146 -2.58 -1.92 16.68
C LEU A 146 -2.79 -2.41 15.24
N ASP A 147 -3.34 -3.61 15.12
CA ASP A 147 -3.62 -4.29 13.86
C ASP A 147 -4.92 -5.10 13.95
N ALA A 148 -5.39 -5.62 12.81
CA ALA A 148 -6.64 -6.36 12.74
C ALA A 148 -6.67 -7.63 13.62
N ASP A 149 -5.50 -8.20 13.94
CA ASP A 149 -5.40 -9.42 14.76
C ASP A 149 -5.54 -9.10 16.26
N THR A 150 -4.97 -8.00 16.71
CA THR A 150 -5.03 -7.53 18.11
C THR A 150 -6.35 -6.86 18.46
N THR A 151 -7.09 -6.33 17.48
CA THR A 151 -8.36 -5.61 17.72
C THR A 151 -9.62 -6.45 17.54
N ARG A 152 -9.53 -7.78 17.39
CA ARG A 152 -10.71 -8.65 17.15
C ARG A 152 -11.73 -8.66 18.29
N ARG A 153 -11.27 -8.47 19.54
CA ARG A 153 -12.15 -8.47 20.72
C ARG A 153 -12.75 -7.07 20.94
N LYS A 154 -14.04 -7.03 21.31
CA LYS A 154 -14.73 -5.77 21.66
C LYS A 154 -13.95 -5.05 22.76
N GLY A 155 -13.62 -3.78 22.55
CA GLY A 155 -12.88 -2.95 23.50
C GLY A 155 -11.34 -3.04 23.43
N ALA A 156 -10.77 -4.01 22.69
CA ALA A 156 -9.31 -4.16 22.59
C ALA A 156 -8.63 -2.93 21.97
N HIS A 157 -9.24 -2.36 20.92
CA HIS A 157 -8.77 -1.12 20.29
C HIS A 157 -8.64 0.02 21.30
N SER A 158 -9.68 0.28 22.09
CA SER A 158 -9.67 1.34 23.10
C SER A 158 -8.67 1.07 24.22
N ALA A 159 -8.49 -0.20 24.61
CA ALA A 159 -7.55 -0.58 25.65
C ALA A 159 -6.09 -0.32 25.23
N ILE A 160 -5.73 -0.68 23.99
CA ILE A 160 -4.39 -0.44 23.42
C ILE A 160 -4.10 1.06 23.38
N LEU A 161 -5.06 1.85 22.88
CA LEU A 161 -4.90 3.30 22.80
C LEU A 161 -4.81 3.96 24.17
N LYS A 162 -5.58 3.48 25.15
CA LYS A 162 -5.49 3.95 26.54
C LYS A 162 -4.13 3.61 27.16
N GLN A 163 -3.62 2.40 26.91
CA GLN A 163 -2.30 1.98 27.38
C GLN A 163 -1.19 2.84 26.78
N PHE A 164 -1.26 3.12 25.48
CA PHE A 164 -0.30 4.00 24.81
C PHE A 164 -0.44 5.43 25.30
N GLY A 165 -1.65 6.01 25.28
CA GLY A 165 -1.89 7.39 25.71
C GLY A 165 -1.59 7.67 27.18
N SER A 166 -1.60 6.64 28.05
CA SER A 166 -1.20 6.78 29.46
C SER A 166 0.31 6.56 29.70
N GLY A 167 1.13 6.48 28.65
CA GLY A 167 2.58 6.26 28.77
C GLY A 167 3.01 4.84 29.20
N LYS A 168 2.06 3.89 29.36
CA LYS A 168 2.39 2.50 29.76
C LYS A 168 3.08 1.70 28.64
N ALA A 169 2.97 2.18 27.40
CA ALA A 169 3.73 1.72 26.25
C ALA A 169 4.39 2.93 25.58
N GLN A 170 5.65 2.82 25.21
CA GLN A 170 6.38 3.89 24.54
C GLN A 170 6.33 3.77 23.01
N VAL A 171 6.06 2.57 22.48
CA VAL A 171 6.02 2.36 21.03
C VAL A 171 4.68 1.76 20.59
N LEU A 172 4.00 2.45 19.69
CA LEU A 172 2.80 1.95 19.01
C LEU A 172 3.17 1.45 17.62
N ILE A 173 3.12 0.14 17.43
CA ILE A 173 3.37 -0.50 16.14
C ILE A 173 2.03 -0.75 15.46
N GLY A 174 1.88 -0.39 14.19
CA GLY A 174 0.68 -0.79 13.49
C GLY A 174 0.69 -0.53 12.00
N THR A 175 -0.46 -0.77 11.40
CA THR A 175 -0.72 -0.45 9.99
C THR A 175 -1.49 0.87 9.93
N GLN A 176 -2.32 1.09 8.92
CA GLN A 176 -3.05 2.34 8.71
C GLN A 176 -3.95 2.77 9.87
N MET A 177 -4.30 1.87 10.79
CA MET A 177 -5.11 2.21 11.96
C MET A 177 -4.40 3.22 12.88
N VAL A 178 -3.07 3.20 12.95
CA VAL A 178 -2.31 4.14 13.80
C VAL A 178 -2.31 5.57 13.25
N ALA A 179 -2.62 5.75 11.96
CA ALA A 179 -2.64 7.04 11.30
C ALA A 179 -3.95 7.83 11.53
N LYS A 180 -5.01 7.17 12.03
CA LYS A 180 -6.35 7.77 12.12
C LYS A 180 -6.62 8.42 13.48
N GLY A 181 -7.09 9.67 13.48
CA GLY A 181 -7.98 10.23 14.51
C GLY A 181 -7.50 10.22 15.97
N LEU A 182 -6.20 10.10 16.20
CA LEU A 182 -5.60 9.97 17.53
C LEU A 182 -4.57 11.08 17.74
N ASP A 183 -4.66 11.75 18.88
CA ASP A 183 -3.73 12.78 19.30
C ASP A 183 -2.99 12.31 20.55
N PHE A 184 -1.67 12.24 20.45
CA PHE A 184 -0.78 11.78 21.53
C PHE A 184 0.33 12.80 21.69
N PRO A 185 0.29 13.66 22.73
CA PRO A 185 1.19 14.81 22.84
C PRO A 185 2.67 14.40 23.02
N HIS A 186 2.92 13.21 23.56
CA HIS A 186 4.27 12.68 23.78
C HIS A 186 4.87 11.96 22.56
N VAL A 187 4.17 11.93 21.42
CA VAL A 187 4.71 11.32 20.20
C VAL A 187 5.70 12.29 19.53
N THR A 188 6.98 11.98 19.70
CA THR A 188 8.10 12.74 19.13
C THR A 188 8.75 12.04 17.94
N LEU A 189 8.52 10.73 17.76
CA LEU A 189 9.11 9.95 16.67
C LEU A 189 8.03 9.20 15.87
N VAL A 190 8.10 9.31 14.54
CA VAL A 190 7.37 8.44 13.61
C VAL A 190 8.37 7.70 12.73
N GLY A 191 8.39 6.38 12.82
CA GLY A 191 9.13 5.52 11.92
C GLY A 191 8.21 4.87 10.90
N VAL A 192 8.42 5.11 9.61
CA VAL A 192 7.71 4.40 8.55
C VAL A 192 8.61 3.34 7.95
N LEU A 193 8.18 2.09 8.07
CA LEU A 193 8.88 0.94 7.50
C LEU A 193 8.32 0.65 6.11
N SER A 194 9.24 0.55 5.14
CA SER A 194 8.94 0.12 3.77
C SER A 194 7.84 0.99 3.13
N ALA A 195 8.11 2.28 2.99
CA ALA A 195 7.16 3.27 2.49
C ALA A 195 6.65 2.97 1.06
N ASP A 196 7.44 2.25 0.27
CA ASP A 196 7.20 1.88 -1.12
C ASP A 196 6.35 0.60 -1.30
N LEU A 197 6.04 -0.13 -0.22
CA LEU A 197 5.26 -1.37 -0.31
C LEU A 197 3.97 -1.22 -1.09
N SER A 198 3.23 -0.13 -0.82
CA SER A 198 1.95 0.09 -1.46
C SER A 198 2.03 0.66 -2.87
N LEU A 199 3.18 1.19 -3.28
CA LEU A 199 3.40 1.67 -4.66
C LEU A 199 3.35 0.51 -5.67
N ASN A 200 3.78 -0.68 -5.24
CA ASN A 200 3.82 -1.87 -6.09
C ASN A 200 2.47 -2.62 -6.16
N PHE A 201 1.40 -2.10 -5.53
CA PHE A 201 0.08 -2.71 -5.73
C PHE A 201 -0.48 -2.34 -7.11
N PRO A 202 -1.07 -3.29 -7.86
CA PRO A 202 -1.70 -3.05 -9.16
C PRO A 202 -3.06 -2.33 -8.99
N ASP A 203 -3.03 -1.15 -8.40
CA ASP A 203 -4.16 -0.25 -8.17
C ASP A 203 -3.77 1.14 -8.66
N ILE A 204 -4.66 1.77 -9.43
CA ILE A 204 -4.42 3.09 -10.01
C ILE A 204 -4.26 4.19 -8.95
N ARG A 205 -4.67 3.94 -7.69
CA ARG A 205 -4.56 4.87 -6.56
C ARG A 205 -3.41 4.51 -5.61
N SER A 206 -2.50 3.61 -5.99
CA SER A 206 -1.36 3.21 -5.14
C SER A 206 -0.52 4.41 -4.70
N SER A 207 -0.08 5.25 -5.65
CA SER A 207 0.68 6.48 -5.36
C SER A 207 -0.07 7.46 -4.46
N GLU A 208 -1.34 7.71 -4.76
CA GLU A 208 -2.23 8.56 -3.94
C GLU A 208 -2.36 8.05 -2.50
N ARG A 209 -2.59 6.76 -2.32
CA ARG A 209 -2.73 6.16 -0.99
C ARG A 209 -1.44 6.18 -0.21
N THR A 210 -0.31 5.92 -0.86
CA THR A 210 1.01 6.03 -0.24
C THR A 210 1.23 7.45 0.25
N PHE A 211 1.04 8.46 -0.62
CA PHE A 211 1.19 9.86 -0.26
C PHE A 211 0.27 10.25 0.93
N GLN A 212 -1.01 9.87 0.86
CA GLN A 212 -1.98 10.13 1.93
C GLN A 212 -1.56 9.52 3.26
N LEU A 213 -1.13 8.25 3.25
CA LEU A 213 -0.70 7.54 4.45
C LEU A 213 0.55 8.16 5.07
N LEU A 214 1.57 8.45 4.25
CA LEU A 214 2.82 9.06 4.70
C LEU A 214 2.58 10.46 5.28
N THR A 215 1.80 11.29 4.60
CA THR A 215 1.45 12.64 5.07
C THR A 215 0.64 12.57 6.37
N GLN A 216 -0.33 11.65 6.45
CA GLN A 216 -1.18 11.49 7.64
C GLN A 216 -0.39 11.05 8.87
N VAL A 217 0.53 10.08 8.71
CA VAL A 217 1.36 9.57 9.81
C VAL A 217 2.45 10.57 10.19
N ALA A 218 3.05 11.27 9.23
CA ALA A 218 4.01 12.32 9.50
C ALA A 218 3.38 13.41 10.36
N GLY A 219 2.14 13.81 10.05
CA GLY A 219 1.37 14.76 10.87
C GLY A 219 0.92 14.25 12.25
N ARG A 220 1.31 13.04 12.69
CA ARG A 220 1.05 12.55 14.06
C ARG A 220 2.13 12.94 15.06
N SER A 221 3.36 13.20 14.64
CA SER A 221 4.42 13.68 15.55
C SER A 221 4.40 15.20 15.67
N GLY A 222 5.02 15.71 16.74
CA GLY A 222 5.16 17.16 16.95
C GLY A 222 3.82 17.86 17.19
N ARG A 223 2.92 17.21 17.94
CA ARG A 223 1.66 17.79 18.42
C ARG A 223 1.74 18.29 19.86
N GLY A 224 2.81 17.97 20.59
CA GLY A 224 3.14 18.60 21.88
C GLY A 224 4.07 19.80 21.70
N GLU A 225 4.75 20.18 22.78
CA GLU A 225 5.78 21.23 22.79
C GLU A 225 7.09 20.79 22.14
N LYS A 226 7.35 19.47 22.11
CA LYS A 226 8.56 18.90 21.52
C LYS A 226 8.40 18.76 20.00
N GLU A 227 9.48 19.08 19.29
CA GLU A 227 9.54 18.86 17.84
C GLU A 227 9.42 17.38 17.50
N GLY A 228 8.66 17.09 16.44
CA GLY A 228 8.51 15.74 15.91
C GLY A 228 9.56 15.42 14.86
N GLN A 229 10.10 14.21 14.91
CA GLN A 229 10.94 13.63 13.88
C GLN A 229 10.16 12.54 13.12
N VAL A 230 10.28 12.54 11.80
CA VAL A 230 9.72 11.47 10.94
C VAL A 230 10.86 10.83 10.14
N ILE A 231 10.98 9.51 10.21
CA ILE A 231 11.97 8.73 9.46
C ILE A 231 11.22 7.76 8.54
N ILE A 232 11.35 7.97 7.24
CA ILE A 232 10.68 7.20 6.20
C ILE A 232 11.71 6.28 5.54
N GLN A 233 11.59 4.98 5.74
CA GLN A 233 12.49 4.01 5.13
C GLN A 233 11.91 3.50 3.83
N SER A 234 12.65 3.62 2.73
CA SER A 234 12.21 3.14 1.42
C SER A 234 13.31 2.49 0.61
N TYR A 235 12.94 1.56 -0.28
CA TYR A 235 13.81 1.05 -1.35
C TYR A 235 13.67 1.83 -2.66
N ASP A 236 12.66 2.70 -2.77
CA ASP A 236 12.51 3.68 -3.85
C ASP A 236 12.34 5.09 -3.25
N PRO A 237 13.41 5.65 -2.63
CA PRO A 237 13.33 6.97 -2.00
C PRO A 237 13.09 8.10 -3.01
N THR A 238 13.30 7.84 -4.30
CA THR A 238 13.15 8.79 -5.40
C THR A 238 11.72 8.89 -5.94
N HIS A 239 10.83 7.97 -5.56
CA HIS A 239 9.45 7.99 -6.04
C HIS A 239 8.76 9.30 -5.68
N PHE A 240 8.09 9.94 -6.65
CA PHE A 240 7.51 11.27 -6.48
C PHE A 240 6.54 11.39 -5.30
N ALA A 241 5.75 10.34 -5.03
CA ALA A 241 4.84 10.30 -3.88
C ALA A 241 5.58 10.32 -2.52
N ILE A 242 6.77 9.72 -2.44
CA ILE A 242 7.59 9.68 -1.23
C ILE A 242 8.30 11.03 -1.04
N VAL A 243 8.89 11.57 -2.10
CA VAL A 243 9.55 12.90 -2.09
C VAL A 243 8.55 13.99 -1.71
N ALA A 244 7.35 13.98 -2.30
CA ALA A 244 6.32 14.94 -1.96
C ALA A 244 5.84 14.80 -0.50
N ALA A 245 5.70 13.56 0.00
CA ALA A 245 5.33 13.33 1.40
C ALA A 245 6.43 13.78 2.38
N GLN A 246 7.71 13.63 2.03
CA GLN A 246 8.83 14.14 2.82
C GLN A 246 8.76 15.67 2.98
N ASN A 247 8.44 16.37 1.90
CA ASN A 247 8.39 17.84 1.89
C ASN A 247 7.03 18.41 2.30
N HIS A 248 6.06 17.56 2.67
CA HIS A 248 4.66 17.95 2.90
C HIS A 248 4.05 18.71 1.71
N ASP A 249 4.52 18.44 0.49
CA ASP A 249 4.15 19.17 -0.72
C ASP A 249 3.03 18.46 -1.49
N TYR A 250 1.80 18.71 -1.04
CA TYR A 250 0.60 18.20 -1.71
C TYR A 250 0.47 18.69 -3.16
N LEU A 251 0.84 19.94 -3.45
CA LEU A 251 0.62 20.52 -4.77
C LEU A 251 1.51 19.87 -5.82
N SER A 252 2.77 19.62 -5.50
CA SER A 252 3.68 18.91 -6.41
C SER A 252 3.24 17.46 -6.62
N PHE A 253 2.83 16.76 -5.55
CA PHE A 253 2.22 15.43 -5.67
C PHE A 253 1.02 15.44 -6.63
N TYR A 254 0.06 16.34 -6.37
CA TYR A 254 -1.18 16.42 -7.13
C TYR A 254 -0.93 16.72 -8.60
N ARG A 255 -0.08 17.70 -8.93
CA ARG A 255 0.24 18.07 -10.32
C ARG A 255 0.83 16.91 -11.11
N GLN A 256 1.69 16.11 -10.49
CA GLN A 256 2.30 14.96 -11.16
C GLN A 256 1.32 13.80 -11.31
N GLU A 257 0.64 13.42 -10.23
CA GLU A 257 -0.36 12.34 -10.24
C GLU A 257 -1.48 12.62 -11.25
N ILE A 258 -2.04 13.84 -11.22
CA ILE A 258 -3.16 14.20 -12.08
C ILE A 258 -2.77 14.25 -13.57
N SER A 259 -1.51 14.58 -13.87
CA SER A 259 -0.98 14.52 -15.24
C SER A 259 -0.99 13.09 -15.78
N PHE A 260 -0.49 12.13 -14.99
CA PHE A 260 -0.51 10.71 -15.38
C PHE A 260 -1.93 10.18 -15.57
N ARG A 261 -2.86 10.54 -14.68
CA ARG A 261 -4.26 10.11 -14.83
C ARG A 261 -4.90 10.68 -16.08
N ARG A 262 -4.56 11.92 -16.46
CA ARG A 262 -5.05 12.53 -17.70
C ARG A 262 -4.51 11.80 -18.93
N SER A 263 -3.20 11.59 -19.01
CA SER A 263 -2.57 10.99 -20.18
C SER A 263 -3.00 9.53 -20.39
N LEU A 264 -3.30 8.81 -19.31
CA LEU A 264 -3.70 7.40 -19.35
C LEU A 264 -5.23 7.20 -19.34
N GLY A 265 -6.01 8.28 -19.31
CA GLY A 265 -7.47 8.22 -19.30
C GLY A 265 -8.04 7.52 -18.05
N TYR A 266 -7.49 7.83 -16.87
CA TYR A 266 -8.01 7.36 -15.58
C TYR A 266 -8.86 8.41 -14.87
N PRO A 267 -9.70 8.00 -13.90
CA PRO A 267 -10.45 8.94 -13.06
C PRO A 267 -9.54 10.01 -12.44
N PRO A 268 -9.91 11.30 -12.45
CA PRO A 268 -11.27 11.80 -12.70
C PRO A 268 -11.56 12.20 -14.16
N PHE A 269 -10.68 11.92 -15.12
CA PHE A 269 -10.85 12.39 -16.51
C PHE A 269 -11.77 11.52 -17.36
N ARG A 270 -11.81 10.22 -17.07
CA ARG A 270 -12.70 9.25 -17.69
C ARG A 270 -13.29 8.36 -16.59
N GLN A 271 -14.50 7.87 -16.78
CA GLN A 271 -15.09 6.87 -15.91
C GLN A 271 -14.34 5.54 -16.09
N LEU A 272 -14.14 4.84 -14.98
CA LEU A 272 -13.60 3.48 -14.99
C LEU A 272 -14.68 2.53 -14.51
N THR A 273 -15.02 1.51 -15.26
CA THR A 273 -15.95 0.46 -14.84
C THR A 273 -15.25 -0.88 -14.82
N ARG A 274 -15.34 -1.60 -13.71
CA ARG A 274 -14.82 -2.97 -13.58
C ARG A 274 -15.98 -3.95 -13.66
N VAL A 275 -15.92 -4.88 -14.60
CA VAL A 275 -16.81 -6.06 -14.62
C VAL A 275 -15.99 -7.25 -14.16
N LEU A 276 -16.47 -7.95 -13.14
CA LEU A 276 -15.80 -9.06 -12.47
C LEU A 276 -16.70 -10.29 -12.52
N THR A 277 -16.20 -11.42 -13.01
CA THR A 277 -16.85 -12.73 -12.87
C THR A 277 -16.17 -13.53 -11.77
N SER A 278 -16.95 -14.30 -11.01
CA SER A 278 -16.47 -15.18 -9.93
C SER A 278 -17.19 -16.52 -9.98
N GLY A 279 -16.48 -17.64 -10.05
CA GLY A 279 -17.10 -18.97 -10.19
C GLY A 279 -16.11 -20.12 -10.42
N PRO A 280 -16.57 -21.25 -10.97
CA PRO A 280 -15.69 -22.32 -11.41
C PRO A 280 -14.78 -21.85 -12.57
N ARG A 281 -13.55 -22.35 -12.64
CA ARG A 281 -12.48 -21.81 -13.49
C ARG A 281 -12.90 -21.60 -14.95
N LYS A 282 -13.39 -22.67 -15.59
CA LYS A 282 -13.67 -22.70 -17.03
C LYS A 282 -14.84 -21.77 -17.38
N GLN A 283 -15.95 -21.90 -16.65
CA GLN A 283 -17.17 -21.11 -16.84
C GLN A 283 -16.94 -19.62 -16.62
N THR A 284 -16.10 -19.26 -15.64
CA THR A 284 -15.78 -17.86 -15.32
C THR A 284 -14.93 -17.20 -16.41
N GLU A 285 -13.95 -17.93 -16.93
CA GLU A 285 -13.08 -17.48 -18.04
C GLU A 285 -13.89 -17.32 -19.34
N GLU A 286 -14.67 -18.35 -19.71
CA GLU A 286 -15.53 -18.33 -20.89
C GLU A 286 -16.56 -17.19 -20.79
N GLY A 287 -17.22 -17.05 -19.63
CA GLY A 287 -18.17 -15.97 -19.40
C GLY A 287 -17.56 -14.58 -19.50
N MET A 288 -16.32 -14.39 -19.03
CA MET A 288 -15.63 -13.10 -19.19
C MET A 288 -15.24 -12.81 -20.64
N ARG A 289 -14.85 -13.82 -21.42
CA ARG A 289 -14.61 -13.65 -22.87
C ARG A 289 -15.90 -13.28 -23.61
N SER A 290 -17.03 -13.87 -23.24
CA SER A 290 -18.35 -13.50 -23.80
C SER A 290 -18.73 -12.06 -23.46
N ILE A 291 -18.49 -11.62 -22.22
CA ILE A 291 -18.68 -10.22 -21.81
C ILE A 291 -17.78 -9.29 -22.64
N TYR A 292 -16.50 -9.62 -22.80
CA TYR A 292 -15.58 -8.80 -23.60
C TYR A 292 -16.06 -8.64 -25.06
N ALA A 293 -16.45 -9.74 -25.71
CA ALA A 293 -16.98 -9.71 -27.07
C ALA A 293 -18.26 -8.87 -27.17
N TYR A 294 -19.16 -8.99 -26.19
CA TYR A 294 -20.38 -8.19 -26.11
C TYR A 294 -20.09 -6.69 -25.97
N LEU A 295 -19.11 -6.30 -25.15
CA LEU A 295 -18.72 -4.89 -25.01
C LEU A 295 -18.23 -4.30 -26.35
N LEU A 296 -17.43 -5.06 -27.11
CA LEU A 296 -17.00 -4.67 -28.45
C LEU A 296 -18.19 -4.52 -29.43
N GLU A 297 -19.13 -5.46 -29.40
CA GLU A 297 -20.34 -5.43 -30.23
C GLU A 297 -21.20 -4.19 -29.93
N LYS A 298 -21.24 -3.75 -28.67
CA LYS A 298 -21.93 -2.52 -28.26
C LYS A 298 -21.17 -1.23 -28.59
N GLY A 299 -20.08 -1.31 -29.34
CA GLY A 299 -19.36 -0.15 -29.88
C GLY A 299 -18.29 0.42 -28.96
N LEU A 300 -17.92 -0.27 -27.88
CA LEU A 300 -16.77 0.12 -27.06
C LEU A 300 -15.47 -0.21 -27.81
N SER A 301 -14.53 0.74 -27.82
CA SER A 301 -13.24 0.55 -28.47
C SER A 301 -12.38 -0.46 -27.72
N ALA A 302 -11.71 -1.36 -28.44
CA ALA A 302 -10.80 -2.34 -27.86
C ALA A 302 -9.66 -1.70 -27.05
N GLN A 303 -9.23 -0.48 -27.41
CA GLN A 303 -8.19 0.28 -26.69
C GLN A 303 -8.64 0.76 -25.30
N ASP A 304 -9.96 0.84 -25.09
CA ASP A 304 -10.58 1.32 -23.86
C ASP A 304 -11.01 0.17 -22.94
N ILE A 305 -10.89 -1.07 -23.40
CA ILE A 305 -11.18 -2.27 -22.62
C ILE A 305 -9.86 -2.97 -22.26
N LEU A 306 -9.50 -2.94 -20.97
CA LEU A 306 -8.35 -3.66 -20.43
C LEU A 306 -8.80 -5.04 -19.94
N GLY A 307 -8.23 -6.10 -20.51
CA GLY A 307 -8.66 -7.48 -20.29
C GLY A 307 -9.21 -8.11 -21.57
N PRO A 308 -9.88 -9.28 -21.49
CA PRO A 308 -10.23 -10.03 -20.28
C PRO A 308 -8.99 -10.64 -19.63
N ALA A 309 -8.87 -10.49 -18.32
CA ALA A 309 -7.73 -11.00 -17.56
C ALA A 309 -8.19 -11.57 -16.22
N PRO A 310 -7.41 -12.47 -15.58
CA PRO A 310 -7.64 -12.82 -14.19
C PRO A 310 -7.70 -11.57 -13.30
N ALA A 311 -8.63 -11.54 -12.35
CA ALA A 311 -8.71 -10.44 -11.40
C ALA A 311 -7.46 -10.41 -10.50
N PRO A 312 -7.14 -9.26 -9.85
CA PRO A 312 -5.92 -9.15 -9.09
C PRO A 312 -5.73 -10.22 -8.02
N ILE A 313 -6.79 -10.51 -7.28
CA ILE A 313 -6.87 -11.72 -6.49
C ILE A 313 -7.66 -12.75 -7.29
N GLY A 314 -6.94 -13.58 -8.06
CA GLY A 314 -7.51 -14.51 -9.04
C GLY A 314 -8.32 -15.68 -8.46
N ARG A 315 -8.25 -15.92 -7.14
CA ARG A 315 -9.06 -16.95 -6.47
C ARG A 315 -9.39 -16.58 -5.02
N ILE A 316 -10.66 -16.68 -4.64
CA ILE A 316 -11.14 -16.48 -3.25
C ILE A 316 -12.08 -17.63 -2.89
N GLN A 317 -11.85 -18.28 -1.75
CA GLN A 317 -12.70 -19.38 -1.23
C GLN A 317 -13.00 -20.46 -2.29
N GLY A 318 -11.99 -20.84 -3.07
CA GLY A 318 -12.11 -21.86 -4.10
C GLY A 318 -12.64 -21.35 -5.45
N ARG A 319 -13.25 -20.17 -5.53
CA ARG A 319 -13.82 -19.56 -6.75
C ARG A 319 -12.78 -18.75 -7.50
N TYR A 320 -12.68 -18.95 -8.81
CA TYR A 320 -11.81 -18.21 -9.71
C TYR A 320 -12.44 -16.88 -10.08
N ARG A 321 -11.62 -15.85 -10.31
CA ARG A 321 -12.07 -14.49 -10.60
C ARG A 321 -11.41 -13.95 -11.86
N TRP A 322 -12.21 -13.40 -12.78
CA TRP A 322 -11.77 -12.74 -14.00
C TRP A 322 -12.40 -11.36 -14.11
N GLN A 323 -11.75 -10.43 -14.79
CA GLN A 323 -12.25 -9.07 -14.96
C GLN A 323 -11.96 -8.48 -16.34
N VAL A 324 -12.75 -7.47 -16.69
CA VAL A 324 -12.42 -6.44 -17.67
C VAL A 324 -12.57 -5.07 -17.02
N LEU A 325 -11.73 -4.13 -17.43
CA LEU A 325 -11.85 -2.72 -17.05
C LEU A 325 -12.21 -1.92 -18.29
N VAL A 326 -13.23 -1.10 -18.20
CA VAL A 326 -13.71 -0.25 -19.28
C VAL A 326 -13.43 1.19 -18.91
N LYS A 327 -12.69 1.90 -19.76
CA LYS A 327 -12.49 3.35 -19.68
C LYS A 327 -13.48 4.02 -20.63
N SER A 328 -14.23 5.00 -20.16
CA SER A 328 -15.22 5.66 -21.02
C SER A 328 -15.45 7.12 -20.63
N ASP A 329 -15.81 7.94 -21.61
CA ASP A 329 -16.14 9.36 -21.38
C ASP A 329 -17.57 9.52 -20.85
N GLN A 330 -18.40 8.49 -21.05
CA GLN A 330 -19.79 8.41 -20.61
C GLN A 330 -20.01 7.14 -19.81
N SER A 331 -21.13 7.06 -19.09
CA SER A 331 -21.42 5.87 -18.30
C SER A 331 -21.80 4.67 -19.16
N VAL A 332 -21.16 3.54 -18.88
CA VAL A 332 -21.47 2.24 -19.52
C VAL A 332 -22.49 1.42 -18.74
N ALA A 333 -23.15 2.02 -17.74
CA ALA A 333 -24.09 1.33 -16.86
C ALA A 333 -25.25 0.65 -17.62
N GLU A 334 -25.73 1.24 -18.72
CA GLU A 334 -26.75 0.64 -19.59
C GLU A 334 -26.24 -0.60 -20.31
N ILE A 335 -25.08 -0.50 -20.96
CA ILE A 335 -24.42 -1.64 -21.60
C ILE A 335 -24.19 -2.77 -20.59
N CYS A 336 -23.75 -2.43 -19.37
CA CYS A 336 -23.51 -3.40 -18.31
C CYS A 336 -24.78 -3.98 -17.65
N ARG A 337 -25.96 -3.37 -17.83
CA ARG A 337 -27.24 -3.96 -17.38
C ARG A 337 -27.65 -5.14 -18.26
N ASP A 338 -27.38 -5.04 -19.56
CA ASP A 338 -27.77 -6.03 -20.56
C ASP A 338 -26.66 -7.05 -20.86
N LEU A 339 -25.79 -7.34 -19.90
CA LEU A 339 -24.72 -8.32 -20.08
C LEU A 339 -25.30 -9.70 -20.45
N PRO A 340 -24.59 -10.48 -21.29
CA PRO A 340 -25.06 -11.80 -21.70
C PRO A 340 -25.26 -12.72 -20.48
N PRO A 341 -26.29 -13.58 -20.50
CA PRO A 341 -26.53 -14.52 -19.42
C PRO A 341 -25.36 -15.50 -19.29
N LEU A 342 -24.91 -15.74 -18.06
CA LEU A 342 -23.84 -16.68 -17.73
C LEU A 342 -24.40 -17.89 -16.97
N PRO A 343 -23.65 -19.01 -16.89
CA PRO A 343 -24.05 -20.16 -16.09
C PRO A 343 -24.37 -19.76 -14.64
N PRO A 344 -25.36 -20.41 -13.97
CA PRO A 344 -25.79 -20.04 -12.62
C PRO A 344 -24.68 -20.07 -11.57
N GLU A 345 -23.61 -20.85 -11.79
CA GLU A 345 -22.48 -20.92 -10.85
C GLU A 345 -21.54 -19.71 -10.96
N VAL A 346 -21.68 -18.87 -11.99
CA VAL A 346 -20.86 -17.68 -12.22
C VAL A 346 -21.60 -16.44 -11.74
N GLN A 347 -21.01 -15.78 -10.75
CA GLN A 347 -21.48 -14.48 -10.26
C GLN A 347 -20.82 -13.37 -11.06
N VAL A 348 -21.60 -12.39 -11.51
CA VAL A 348 -21.10 -11.15 -12.15
C VAL A 348 -21.26 -9.99 -11.17
N THR A 349 -20.21 -9.18 -11.04
CA THR A 349 -20.24 -7.91 -10.30
C THR A 349 -19.81 -6.80 -11.25
N VAL A 350 -20.60 -5.73 -11.33
CA VAL A 350 -20.24 -4.50 -12.05
C VAL A 350 -19.98 -3.42 -11.02
N ASP A 351 -18.81 -2.81 -11.09
CA ASP A 351 -18.32 -1.79 -10.16
C ASP A 351 -17.99 -0.53 -10.96
N ILE A 352 -18.86 0.47 -10.85
CA ILE A 352 -18.71 1.77 -11.53
C ILE A 352 -17.86 2.67 -10.64
N ASP A 353 -16.80 3.23 -11.21
CA ASP A 353 -15.78 4.02 -10.53
C ASP A 353 -15.17 3.28 -9.32
N PRO A 354 -14.60 2.07 -9.55
CA PRO A 354 -14.12 1.21 -8.48
C PRO A 354 -13.11 1.96 -7.63
N LEU A 355 -13.37 2.05 -6.33
CA LEU A 355 -12.44 2.67 -5.39
C LEU A 355 -11.20 1.79 -5.17
N PHE A 356 -11.35 0.47 -5.24
CA PHE A 356 -10.29 -0.51 -5.02
C PHE A 356 -10.26 -1.53 -6.15
N MET A 357 -9.05 -1.85 -6.64
CA MET A 357 -8.88 -2.80 -7.74
C MET A 357 -8.72 -4.26 -7.28
N LEU A 358 -8.50 -4.50 -5.99
CA LEU A 358 -8.26 -5.83 -5.38
C LEU A 358 -9.55 -6.59 -5.02
#